data_AF-A0A820DQ48-F1
#
_entry.id   AF-A0A820DQ48-F1
#
_cell.length_a   1.000
_cell.length_b   1.000
_cell.length_c   1.000
_cell.angle_alpha   90.00
_cell.angle_beta   90.00
_cell.angle_gamma   90.00
#
_symmetry.space_group_name_H-M   'P 1'
#
loop_
_entity.id
_entity.type
_entity.pdbx_description
1 polymer ?
#
loop_
_entity_poly.entity_id
_entity_poly.type
_entity_poly.pdbx_seq_one_letter_code
_entity_poly.pdbx_strand_id
1 'polypeptide(L)'
;MVKCIFLLLLGLIPSITGFDFCFIKLAPDQIRLASAGDTGVNVGWHIRTSLLNFSNPLSNPIVMFDTSPTKLTSKSVYIKSSSYEKNIELGVSWFYSVELQGLKSFTMYYYQIVGSGCVLSSSILNFTSAPLLGDQSRPVRIATYGDLGVDGLIGTYTNGPCLFEQALNALQTKLSEIDFFLHHGDICYADNSCIV
;
A
#
# COMPACT_ATOMS: atom_id res chain seq x y z
N MET A 1 -68.82 0.95 -0.07
CA MET A 1 -67.70 0.02 0.17
C MET A 1 -66.54 0.51 -0.68
N VAL A 2 -65.48 0.99 -0.03
CA VAL A 2 -64.54 1.99 -0.56
C VAL A 2 -63.50 1.35 -1.49
N LYS A 3 -63.37 1.92 -2.69
CA LYS A 3 -62.27 1.68 -3.65
C LYS A 3 -61.02 2.40 -3.13
N CYS A 4 -59.95 1.67 -2.82
CA CYS A 4 -58.64 2.26 -2.58
C CYS A 4 -58.04 2.73 -3.92
N ILE A 5 -57.92 4.05 -4.05
CA ILE A 5 -57.18 4.73 -5.11
C ILE A 5 -55.71 4.77 -4.67
N PHE A 6 -54.82 4.15 -5.46
CA PHE A 6 -53.38 4.34 -5.35
C PHE A 6 -53.04 5.74 -5.88
N LEU A 7 -52.75 6.69 -4.98
CA LEU A 7 -52.22 7.99 -5.37
C LEU A 7 -50.70 7.86 -5.53
N LEU A 8 -50.22 7.89 -6.78
CA LEU A 8 -48.81 8.02 -7.10
C LEU A 8 -48.41 9.50 -6.87
N LEU A 9 -47.84 9.81 -5.70
CA LEU A 9 -47.12 11.07 -5.51
C LEU A 9 -45.75 10.94 -6.18
N LEU A 10 -45.64 11.39 -7.42
CA LEU A 10 -44.36 11.78 -8.03
C LEU A 10 -43.92 13.10 -7.38
N GLY A 11 -43.38 12.99 -6.17
CA GLY A 11 -42.62 14.06 -5.55
C GLY A 11 -41.24 14.13 -6.22
N LEU A 12 -40.89 15.31 -6.74
CA LEU A 12 -39.54 15.68 -7.12
C LEU A 12 -38.61 15.49 -5.92
N ILE A 13 -37.95 14.34 -5.85
CA ILE A 13 -36.81 14.14 -4.96
C ILE A 13 -35.68 14.94 -5.61
N PRO A 14 -35.18 16.03 -4.98
CA PRO A 14 -33.92 16.60 -5.44
C PRO A 14 -32.90 15.47 -5.39
N SER A 15 -32.24 15.18 -6.51
CA SER A 15 -31.20 14.16 -6.58
C SER A 15 -30.11 14.55 -5.58
N ILE A 16 -30.15 13.97 -4.38
CA ILE A 16 -29.06 14.06 -3.42
C ILE A 16 -27.97 13.12 -3.97
N THR A 17 -27.30 13.54 -5.03
CA THR A 17 -26.01 12.97 -5.40
C THR A 17 -25.03 13.46 -4.35
N GLY A 18 -24.56 12.58 -3.48
CA GLY A 18 -23.37 12.87 -2.67
C GLY A 18 -23.49 12.66 -1.15
N PHE A 19 -24.20 11.63 -0.69
CA PHE A 19 -23.82 11.00 0.58
C PHE A 19 -23.28 9.61 0.30
N ASP A 20 -21.96 9.51 0.18
CA ASP A 20 -21.26 8.22 0.25
C ASP A 20 -21.39 7.68 1.67
N PHE A 21 -22.47 6.95 1.93
CA PHE A 21 -22.64 6.27 3.20
C PHE A 21 -21.79 5.00 3.22
N CYS A 22 -20.60 5.11 3.80
CA CYS A 22 -19.65 4.00 3.87
C CYS A 22 -19.94 3.12 5.09
N PHE A 23 -20.63 2.00 4.88
CA PHE A 23 -20.83 0.99 5.92
C PHE A 23 -19.52 0.31 6.35
N ILE A 24 -18.54 0.26 5.47
CA ILE A 24 -17.20 -0.27 5.73
C ILE A 24 -16.19 0.76 5.24
N LYS A 25 -15.31 1.20 6.15
CA LYS A 25 -14.16 2.03 5.80
C LYS A 25 -13.00 1.13 5.38
N LEU A 26 -12.41 1.44 4.23
CA LEU A 26 -11.25 0.76 3.70
C LEU A 26 -9.99 1.51 4.14
N ALA A 27 -8.88 0.80 4.34
CA ALA A 27 -7.61 1.42 4.71
C ALA A 27 -6.49 0.88 3.82
N PRO A 28 -5.50 1.71 3.45
CA PRO A 28 -4.25 1.25 2.85
C PRO A 28 -3.53 0.27 3.79
N ASP A 29 -3.12 -0.87 3.26
CA ASP A 29 -2.26 -1.84 3.92
C ASP A 29 -1.09 -2.25 3.00
N GLN A 30 -0.21 -3.13 3.50
CA GLN A 30 0.97 -3.63 2.77
C GLN A 30 1.78 -2.52 2.08
N ILE A 31 1.93 -1.41 2.82
CA ILE A 31 2.64 -0.21 2.36
C ILE A 31 4.11 -0.55 2.21
N ARG A 32 4.67 -0.22 1.05
CA ARG A 32 6.04 -0.54 0.66
C ARG A 32 6.66 0.60 -0.14
N LEU A 33 7.97 0.73 -0.03
CA LEU A 33 8.76 1.71 -0.76
C LEU A 33 9.70 0.99 -1.72
N ALA A 34 9.94 1.60 -2.88
CA ALA A 34 10.99 1.17 -3.81
C ALA A 34 11.71 2.40 -4.37
N SER A 35 12.98 2.24 -4.75
CA SER A 35 13.70 3.30 -5.46
C SER A 35 13.03 3.56 -6.82
N ALA A 36 12.89 4.84 -7.18
CA ALA A 36 12.41 5.28 -8.49
C ALA A 36 13.45 6.21 -9.13
N GLY A 37 14.72 5.76 -9.13
CA GLY A 37 15.87 6.53 -9.60
C GLY A 37 16.54 7.37 -8.51
N ASP A 38 17.40 8.30 -8.94
CA ASP A 38 18.33 9.02 -8.04
C ASP A 38 17.63 10.03 -7.14
N THR A 39 16.48 10.56 -7.57
CA THR A 39 15.72 11.60 -6.86
C THR A 39 14.27 11.19 -6.63
N GLY A 40 13.98 9.88 -6.74
CA GLY A 40 12.63 9.35 -6.73
C GLY A 40 12.44 8.16 -5.80
N VAL A 41 11.24 8.08 -5.22
CA VAL A 41 10.76 6.91 -4.47
C VAL A 41 9.36 6.56 -4.93
N ASN A 42 9.13 5.27 -5.17
CA ASN A 42 7.81 4.73 -5.40
C ASN A 42 7.16 4.33 -4.08
N VAL A 43 5.93 4.76 -3.86
CA VAL A 43 5.08 4.34 -2.73
C VAL A 43 4.02 3.39 -3.28
N GLY A 44 4.10 2.13 -2.85
CA GLY A 44 3.14 1.09 -3.19
C GLY A 44 2.27 0.73 -2.00
N TRP A 45 0.99 0.43 -2.22
CA TRP A 45 0.09 -0.08 -1.18
C TRP A 45 -1.00 -0.95 -1.80
N HIS A 46 -1.80 -1.55 -0.92
CA HIS A 46 -2.92 -2.38 -1.28
C HIS A 46 -4.19 -1.89 -0.55
N ILE A 47 -5.34 -2.07 -1.19
CA ILE A 47 -6.66 -1.93 -0.58
C ILE A 47 -7.50 -3.11 -1.03
N ARG A 48 -8.13 -3.80 -0.07
CA ARG A 48 -9.09 -4.86 -0.35
C ARG A 48 -10.53 -4.35 -0.26
N THR A 49 -11.33 -4.59 -1.29
CA THR A 49 -12.77 -4.28 -1.26
C THR A 49 -13.60 -5.48 -0.79
N SER A 50 -14.86 -5.22 -0.43
CA SER A 50 -15.79 -6.27 -0.01
C SER A 50 -16.46 -6.95 -1.21
N LEU A 51 -17.14 -8.06 -0.92
CA LEU A 51 -17.93 -8.83 -1.89
C LEU A 51 -19.06 -8.08 -2.58
N LEU A 52 -19.45 -6.93 -2.05
CA LEU A 52 -20.57 -6.15 -2.56
C LEU A 52 -20.09 -4.94 -3.37
N ASN A 53 -18.77 -4.70 -3.46
CA ASN A 53 -18.20 -3.59 -4.20
C ASN A 53 -16.90 -3.99 -4.91
N PHE A 54 -16.99 -4.19 -6.22
CA PHE A 54 -15.88 -4.54 -7.10
C PHE A 54 -15.22 -3.31 -7.75
N SER A 55 -15.72 -2.10 -7.48
CA SER A 55 -15.20 -0.89 -8.12
C SER A 55 -13.88 -0.47 -7.50
N ASN A 56 -13.03 0.16 -8.31
CA ASN A 56 -11.79 0.80 -7.82
C ASN A 56 -12.14 1.84 -6.74
N PRO A 57 -11.71 1.65 -5.47
CA PRO A 57 -12.06 2.57 -4.38
C PRO A 57 -11.26 3.88 -4.42
N LEU A 58 -10.17 3.97 -5.20
CA LEU A 58 -9.39 5.19 -5.41
C LEU A 58 -9.16 5.43 -6.92
N SER A 59 -10.00 6.26 -7.53
CA SER A 59 -9.84 6.67 -8.92
C SER A 59 -8.63 7.59 -9.14
N ASN A 60 -8.25 8.36 -8.12
CA ASN A 60 -7.09 9.25 -8.15
C ASN A 60 -6.25 9.07 -6.87
N PRO A 61 -5.43 8.00 -6.79
CA PRO A 61 -4.59 7.76 -5.63
C PRO A 61 -3.49 8.82 -5.54
N ILE A 62 -3.41 9.49 -4.39
CA ILE A 62 -2.44 10.57 -4.16
C ILE A 62 -1.65 10.26 -2.89
N VAL A 63 -0.34 10.49 -2.96
CA VAL A 63 0.50 10.64 -1.77
C VAL A 63 0.89 12.09 -1.63
N MET A 64 0.66 12.65 -0.45
CA MET A 64 1.22 13.94 -0.06
C MET A 64 2.50 13.72 0.73
N PHE A 65 3.52 14.52 0.50
CA PHE A 65 4.82 14.37 1.16
C PHE A 65 5.53 15.70 1.35
N ASP A 66 6.44 15.77 2.33
CA ASP A 66 7.33 16.91 2.57
C ASP A 66 8.37 16.57 3.65
N THR A 67 9.29 17.48 3.94
CA THR A 67 10.27 17.31 5.03
C THR A 67 9.73 17.67 6.41
N SER A 68 8.43 18.00 6.52
CA SER A 68 7.75 18.29 7.78
C SER A 68 6.50 17.43 7.94
N PRO A 69 6.31 16.72 9.07
CA PRO A 69 5.14 15.88 9.28
C PRO A 69 3.84 16.67 9.44
N THR A 70 3.89 17.97 9.74
CA THR A 70 2.71 18.80 9.98
C THR A 70 2.28 19.62 8.76
N LYS A 71 3.07 19.58 7.68
CA LYS A 71 2.83 20.39 6.48
C LYS A 71 3.22 19.60 5.23
N LEU A 72 2.32 18.74 4.78
CA LEU A 72 2.47 17.97 3.55
C LEU A 72 1.81 18.73 2.38
N THR A 73 2.63 19.28 1.48
CA THR A 73 2.14 20.13 0.37
C THR A 73 2.52 19.60 -1.00
N SER A 74 3.63 18.88 -1.10
CA SER A 74 4.03 18.21 -2.35
C SER A 74 3.14 17.02 -2.64
N LYS A 75 2.88 16.75 -3.92
CA LYS A 75 2.02 15.65 -4.40
C LYS A 75 2.78 14.73 -5.35
N SER A 76 2.45 13.44 -5.32
CA SER A 76 2.93 12.45 -6.29
C SER A 76 2.58 12.83 -7.73
N VAL A 77 3.43 12.45 -8.69
CA VAL A 77 3.34 12.91 -10.11
C VAL A 77 3.05 11.80 -11.12
N TYR A 78 3.33 10.54 -10.77
CA TYR A 78 3.03 9.37 -11.62
C TYR A 78 2.15 8.40 -10.85
N ILE A 79 1.13 7.85 -11.52
CA ILE A 79 0.13 6.98 -10.91
C ILE A 79 -0.05 5.74 -11.78
N LYS A 80 0.15 4.57 -11.17
CA LYS A 80 -0.27 3.28 -11.74
C LYS A 80 -1.14 2.55 -10.72
N SER A 81 -2.33 2.15 -11.15
CA SER A 81 -3.19 1.24 -10.40
C SER A 81 -3.41 -0.03 -11.19
N SER A 82 -3.54 -1.14 -10.49
CA SER A 82 -3.89 -2.44 -11.05
C SER A 82 -4.76 -3.20 -10.07
N SER A 83 -5.80 -3.86 -10.56
CA SER A 83 -6.56 -4.83 -9.78
C SER A 83 -6.04 -6.24 -10.04
N TYR A 84 -6.22 -7.10 -9.05
CA TYR A 84 -6.11 -8.53 -9.22
C TYR A 84 -7.40 -9.17 -8.72
N GLU A 85 -8.12 -9.79 -9.65
CA GLU A 85 -9.31 -10.58 -9.38
C GLU A 85 -8.92 -12.06 -9.47
N LYS A 86 -8.69 -12.70 -8.32
CA LYS A 86 -8.68 -14.16 -8.28
C LYS A 86 -10.13 -14.58 -8.09
N ASN A 87 -10.63 -15.52 -8.91
CA ASN A 87 -11.95 -16.16 -8.78
C ASN A 87 -12.11 -16.85 -7.43
N ILE A 88 -12.22 -16.08 -6.36
CA ILE A 88 -12.42 -16.51 -5.00
C ILE A 88 -13.44 -15.54 -4.46
N GLU A 89 -14.49 -16.12 -3.91
CA GLU A 89 -15.69 -15.51 -3.35
C GLU A 89 -15.39 -14.63 -2.12
N LEU A 90 -14.35 -13.77 -2.14
CA LEU A 90 -13.90 -12.96 -0.99
C LEU A 90 -13.48 -11.50 -1.32
N GLY A 91 -13.81 -10.94 -2.50
CA GLY A 91 -13.60 -9.52 -2.86
C GLY A 91 -12.43 -9.26 -3.84
N VAL A 92 -12.14 -7.98 -4.14
CA VAL A 92 -11.08 -7.57 -5.09
C VAL A 92 -9.92 -6.89 -4.38
N SER A 93 -8.70 -7.25 -4.75
CA SER A 93 -7.48 -6.59 -4.31
C SER A 93 -7.05 -5.52 -5.31
N TRP A 94 -6.94 -4.28 -4.85
CA TRP A 94 -6.45 -3.15 -5.63
C TRP A 94 -5.05 -2.78 -5.17
N PHE A 95 -4.11 -2.76 -6.10
CA PHE A 95 -2.73 -2.36 -5.87
C PHE A 95 -2.48 -1.01 -6.52
N TYR A 96 -1.86 -0.13 -5.77
CA TYR A 96 -1.51 1.21 -6.22
C TYR A 96 -0.02 1.42 -6.08
N SER A 97 0.50 2.26 -6.96
CA SER A 97 1.90 2.65 -7.00
C SER A 97 1.96 4.08 -7.51
N VAL A 98 2.57 4.96 -6.73
CA VAL A 98 2.80 6.35 -7.14
C VAL A 98 4.26 6.75 -6.92
N GLU A 99 4.75 7.69 -7.71
CA GLU A 99 6.11 8.20 -7.56
C GLU A 99 6.14 9.57 -6.90
N LEU A 100 7.03 9.69 -5.92
CA LEU A 100 7.51 10.95 -5.36
C LEU A 100 8.83 11.28 -6.08
N GLN A 101 8.93 12.48 -6.65
CA GLN A 101 10.06 12.89 -7.48
C GLN A 101 10.65 14.21 -6.99
N GLY A 102 11.87 14.54 -7.42
CA GLY A 102 12.57 15.76 -7.01
C GLY A 102 13.00 15.76 -5.54
N LEU A 103 13.19 14.56 -4.97
CA LEU A 103 13.64 14.40 -3.61
C LEU A 103 15.10 14.83 -3.48
N LYS A 104 15.41 15.62 -2.45
CA LYS A 104 16.79 15.91 -2.07
C LYS A 104 17.44 14.64 -1.56
N SER A 105 18.71 14.43 -1.88
CA SER A 105 19.45 13.25 -1.42
C SER A 105 19.56 13.19 0.10
N PHE A 106 19.55 11.99 0.64
CA PHE A 106 19.73 11.67 2.07
C PHE A 106 18.93 12.57 3.02
N THR A 107 17.67 12.81 2.68
CA THR A 107 16.77 13.70 3.40
C THR A 107 15.58 12.90 3.91
N MET A 108 15.20 13.13 5.17
CA MET A 108 14.00 12.52 5.74
C MET A 108 12.76 13.22 5.18
N TYR A 109 11.86 12.41 4.61
CA TYR A 109 10.56 12.85 4.12
C TYR A 109 9.46 12.15 4.92
N TYR A 110 8.42 12.90 5.21
CA TYR A 110 7.17 12.42 5.75
C TYR A 110 6.16 12.33 4.62
N TYR A 111 5.30 11.32 4.64
CA TYR A 111 4.29 11.12 3.62
C TYR A 111 3.01 10.52 4.17
N GLN A 112 1.92 10.75 3.46
CA GLN A 112 0.60 10.21 3.78
C GLN A 112 -0.11 9.80 2.48
N ILE A 113 -0.65 8.59 2.46
CA ILE A 113 -1.59 8.16 1.42
C ILE A 113 -2.91 8.86 1.72
N VAL A 114 -3.38 9.67 0.78
CA VAL A 114 -4.59 10.48 0.93
C VAL A 114 -5.82 9.62 0.64
N GLY A 115 -6.69 9.49 1.63
CA GLY A 115 -7.99 8.83 1.48
C GLY A 115 -8.99 9.65 0.66
N SER A 116 -10.00 8.98 0.11
CA SER A 116 -11.12 9.59 -0.59
C SER A 116 -12.36 8.69 -0.46
N GLY A 117 -13.54 9.30 -0.37
CA GLY A 117 -14.80 8.57 -0.16
C GLY A 117 -14.75 7.63 1.05
N CYS A 118 -14.88 6.33 0.81
CA CYS A 118 -14.84 5.29 1.84
C CYS A 118 -13.43 4.84 2.25
N VAL A 119 -12.38 5.39 1.64
CA VAL A 119 -10.99 5.05 1.94
C VAL A 119 -10.43 6.03 2.96
N LEU A 120 -9.90 5.50 4.06
CA LEU A 120 -9.17 6.25 5.07
C LEU A 120 -7.79 6.66 4.56
N SER A 121 -7.34 7.84 4.97
CA SER A 121 -5.93 8.19 4.83
C SER A 121 -5.07 7.28 5.72
N SER A 122 -3.82 7.03 5.30
CA SER A 122 -2.85 6.36 6.17
C SER A 122 -2.47 7.25 7.37
N SER A 123 -1.77 6.68 8.36
CA SER A 123 -0.96 7.49 9.26
C SER A 123 0.13 8.22 8.47
N ILE A 124 0.72 9.25 9.09
CA ILE A 124 1.91 9.90 8.54
C ILE A 124 3.10 8.98 8.78
N LEU A 125 3.70 8.53 7.68
CA LEU A 125 4.86 7.66 7.65
C LEU A 125 6.09 8.47 7.24
N ASN A 126 7.28 7.90 7.34
CA ASN A 126 8.49 8.55 6.90
C ASN A 126 9.48 7.58 6.24
N PHE A 127 10.41 8.14 5.49
CA PHE A 127 11.56 7.46 4.92
C PHE A 127 12.70 8.45 4.71
N THR A 128 13.92 7.93 4.51
CA THR A 128 15.07 8.74 4.08
C THR A 128 15.34 8.46 2.61
N SER A 129 15.43 9.51 1.80
CA SER A 129 15.74 9.39 0.37
C SER A 129 17.16 8.85 0.13
N ALA A 130 17.39 8.35 -1.08
CA ALA A 130 18.69 7.80 -1.48
C ALA A 130 19.82 8.83 -1.33
N PRO A 131 21.04 8.40 -0.98
CA PRO A 131 22.22 9.26 -1.03
C PRO A 131 22.52 9.67 -2.46
N LEU A 132 23.27 10.77 -2.62
CA LEU A 132 23.69 11.23 -3.93
C LEU A 132 24.66 10.21 -4.54
N LEU A 133 24.45 9.83 -5.80
CA LEU A 133 25.35 8.92 -6.50
C LEU A 133 26.78 9.49 -6.53
N GLY A 134 27.75 8.64 -6.20
CA GLY A 134 29.16 9.02 -6.14
C GLY A 134 29.58 9.80 -4.89
N ASP A 135 28.67 10.09 -3.97
CA ASP A 135 29.02 10.64 -2.66
C ASP A 135 29.78 9.59 -1.83
N GLN A 136 31.03 9.89 -1.50
CA GLN A 136 31.92 9.04 -0.71
C GLN A 136 31.97 9.42 0.77
N SER A 137 31.17 10.41 1.20
CA SER A 137 31.15 10.88 2.59
C SER A 137 30.68 9.81 3.58
N ARG A 138 29.87 8.83 3.12
CA ARG A 138 29.47 7.66 3.90
C ARG A 138 29.25 6.43 3.01
N PRO A 139 29.49 5.21 3.53
CA PRO A 139 29.08 3.99 2.82
C PRO A 139 27.55 3.86 2.77
N VAL A 140 27.05 3.29 1.67
CA VAL A 140 25.67 2.81 1.55
C VAL A 140 25.57 1.43 2.17
N ARG A 141 24.63 1.24 3.09
CA ARG A 141 24.44 -0.03 3.80
C ARG A 141 23.22 -0.75 3.24
N ILE A 142 23.46 -1.90 2.60
CA ILE A 142 22.42 -2.70 1.95
C ILE A 142 22.30 -4.03 2.70
N ALA A 143 21.10 -4.33 3.19
CA ALA A 143 20.78 -5.66 3.68
C ALA A 143 20.28 -6.52 2.52
N THR A 144 20.95 -7.65 2.30
CA THR A 144 20.62 -8.61 1.25
C THR A 144 20.14 -9.91 1.88
N TYR A 145 19.09 -10.49 1.30
CA TYR A 145 18.52 -11.77 1.69
C TYR A 145 17.70 -12.35 0.52
N GLY A 146 17.39 -13.63 0.58
CA GLY A 146 16.54 -14.34 -0.38
C GLY A 146 15.72 -15.39 0.35
N ASP A 147 14.78 -16.01 -0.36
CA ASP A 147 14.14 -17.25 0.10
C ASP A 147 13.45 -17.10 1.47
N LEU A 148 12.96 -15.89 1.74
CA LEU A 148 12.44 -15.55 3.07
C LEU A 148 11.13 -16.29 3.36
N GLY A 149 10.27 -16.39 2.34
CA GLY A 149 8.92 -16.93 2.49
C GLY A 149 8.06 -16.14 3.47
N VAL A 150 6.99 -16.76 3.95
CA VAL A 150 6.17 -16.28 5.06
C VAL A 150 5.89 -17.44 6.01
N ASP A 151 5.95 -17.21 7.32
CA ASP A 151 5.52 -18.23 8.28
C ASP A 151 3.99 -18.40 8.18
N GLY A 152 3.59 -19.64 7.98
CA GLY A 152 2.21 -20.12 7.94
C GLY A 152 2.20 -21.62 8.19
N LEU A 153 1.02 -22.26 8.15
CA LEU A 153 0.88 -23.72 8.33
C LEU A 153 1.83 -24.54 7.44
N ILE A 154 2.26 -24.00 6.30
CA ILE A 154 3.24 -24.60 5.38
C ILE A 154 4.68 -24.14 5.66
N GLY A 155 4.90 -22.86 5.99
CA GLY A 155 6.24 -22.31 6.26
C GLY A 155 6.98 -23.01 7.40
N THR A 156 6.26 -23.51 8.41
CA THR A 156 6.86 -24.32 9.49
C THR A 156 7.44 -25.65 9.01
N TYR A 157 6.84 -26.28 7.98
CA TYR A 157 7.30 -27.57 7.44
C TYR A 157 8.39 -27.40 6.38
N THR A 158 8.33 -26.36 5.54
CA THR A 158 9.30 -26.13 4.46
C THR A 158 10.55 -25.38 4.91
N ASN A 159 10.37 -24.37 5.78
CA ASN A 159 11.47 -23.49 6.19
C ASN A 159 11.99 -23.84 7.58
N GLY A 160 11.33 -24.75 8.31
CA GLY A 160 11.62 -25.02 9.72
C GLY A 160 10.92 -24.02 10.64
N PRO A 161 10.72 -24.38 11.92
CA PRO A 161 9.90 -23.59 12.83
C PRO A 161 10.47 -22.19 13.05
N CYS A 162 9.64 -21.17 12.78
CA CYS A 162 9.89 -19.76 13.09
C CYS A 162 11.11 -19.14 12.36
N LEU A 163 11.56 -19.66 11.21
CA LEU A 163 12.70 -19.06 10.50
C LEU A 163 12.37 -17.69 9.91
N PHE A 164 11.15 -17.47 9.42
CA PHE A 164 10.74 -16.16 8.93
C PHE A 164 10.71 -15.13 10.06
N GLU A 165 10.12 -15.48 11.21
CA GLU A 165 10.13 -14.61 12.39
C GLU A 165 11.55 -14.32 12.88
N GLN A 166 12.45 -15.31 12.89
CA GLN A 166 13.85 -15.10 13.27
C GLN A 166 14.58 -14.17 12.29
N ALA A 167 14.39 -14.36 10.99
CA ALA A 167 14.97 -13.49 9.96
C ALA A 167 14.44 -12.06 10.07
N LEU A 168 13.13 -11.89 10.27
CA LEU A 168 12.52 -10.57 10.50
C LEU A 168 13.07 -9.91 11.75
N ASN A 169 13.16 -10.63 12.88
CA ASN A 169 13.73 -10.10 14.10
C ASN A 169 15.18 -9.65 13.90
N ALA A 170 16.00 -10.45 13.21
CA ALA A 170 17.37 -10.08 12.88
C ALA A 170 17.43 -8.79 12.04
N LEU A 171 16.62 -8.67 10.99
CA LEU A 171 16.54 -7.46 10.16
C LEU A 171 16.05 -6.25 10.96
N GLN A 172 15.07 -6.44 11.84
CA GLN A 172 14.52 -5.37 12.69
C GLN A 172 15.59 -4.77 13.61
N THR A 173 16.47 -5.58 14.19
CA THR A 173 17.59 -5.09 15.03
C THR A 173 18.56 -4.20 14.27
N LYS A 174 18.55 -4.24 12.93
CA LYS A 174 19.45 -3.51 12.05
C LYS A 174 18.78 -2.39 11.25
N LEU A 175 17.48 -2.15 11.45
CA LEU A 175 16.73 -1.15 10.67
C LEU A 175 17.35 0.25 10.67
N SER A 176 17.87 0.71 11.81
CA SER A 176 18.53 2.03 11.92
C SER A 176 19.91 2.09 11.24
N GLU A 177 20.47 0.94 10.90
CA GLU A 177 21.77 0.79 10.25
C GLU A 177 21.66 0.51 8.74
N ILE A 178 20.46 0.31 8.20
CA ILE A 178 20.26 -0.11 6.80
C ILE A 178 19.68 1.06 6.00
N ASP A 179 20.25 1.32 4.82
CA ASP A 179 19.72 2.30 3.87
C ASP A 179 18.74 1.63 2.87
N PHE A 180 19.05 0.39 2.44
CA PHE A 180 18.24 -0.36 1.47
C PHE A 180 18.14 -1.84 1.81
N PHE A 181 17.01 -2.44 1.45
CA PHE A 181 16.80 -3.88 1.46
C PHE A 181 16.79 -4.40 0.03
N LEU A 182 17.49 -5.51 -0.22
CA LEU A 182 17.50 -6.21 -1.49
C LEU A 182 17.09 -7.67 -1.27
N HIS A 183 15.88 -8.00 -1.72
CA HIS A 183 15.36 -9.37 -1.68
C HIS A 183 15.64 -10.08 -3.02
N HIS A 184 16.36 -11.20 -2.99
CA HIS A 184 16.88 -11.90 -4.17
C HIS A 184 15.90 -12.90 -4.82
N GLY A 185 14.58 -12.66 -4.73
CA GLY A 185 13.56 -13.59 -5.23
C GLY A 185 13.07 -14.57 -4.16
N ASP A 186 12.15 -15.46 -4.53
CA ASP A 186 11.48 -16.42 -3.63
C ASP A 186 10.88 -15.74 -2.39
N ILE A 187 9.98 -14.79 -2.69
CA ILE A 187 9.47 -13.82 -1.73
C ILE A 187 8.54 -14.47 -0.71
N CYS A 188 7.51 -15.19 -1.19
CA CYS A 188 6.45 -15.70 -0.31
C CYS A 188 6.04 -17.15 -0.59
N TYR A 189 6.62 -17.81 -1.59
CA TYR A 189 6.23 -19.18 -2.02
C TYR A 189 4.71 -19.36 -2.15
N ALA A 190 4.06 -18.41 -2.83
CA ALA A 190 2.61 -18.44 -3.07
C ALA A 190 2.20 -19.32 -4.26
N ASP A 191 3.12 -20.09 -4.82
CA ASP A 191 2.82 -21.09 -5.83
C ASP A 191 2.00 -22.22 -5.21
N ASN A 192 1.00 -22.71 -5.95
CA ASN A 192 0.18 -23.85 -5.56
C ASN A 192 0.97 -25.17 -5.74
N SER A 193 2.23 -25.23 -5.32
CA SER A 193 2.94 -26.49 -5.25
C SER A 193 2.32 -27.31 -4.13
N CYS A 194 1.43 -28.24 -4.48
CA CYS A 194 1.17 -29.38 -3.64
C CYS A 194 2.55 -29.98 -3.32
N ILE A 195 2.98 -29.85 -2.07
CA ILE A 195 4.16 -30.55 -1.57
C ILE A 195 3.86 -32.03 -1.79
N VAL A 196 4.59 -32.65 -2.71
CA VAL A 196 4.55 -34.09 -3.00
C VAL A 196 5.42 -34.82 -2.00
#